data_AF-X0V4E5-F1
#
_entry.id   AF-X0V4E5-F1
#
_cell.length_a   1.000
_cell.length_b   1.000
_cell.length_c   1.000
_cell.angle_alpha   90.00
_cell.angle_beta   90.00
_cell.angle_gamma   90.00
#
_symmetry.space_group_name_H-M   'P 1'
#
loop_
_entity.id
_entity.type
_entity.pdbx_description
1 polymer ?
#
loop_
_entity_poly.entity_id
_entity_poly.type
_entity_poly.pdbx_seq_one_letter_code
_entity_poly.pdbx_strand_id
1 'polypeptide(L)'
;NRIIGRGYHKKFGGPHAEINALADCKGKGGSPAGAVMYVMLEPCCHQAKTPPCADAIIAAGVSKVVVAMTDPSEHAAGKGIEQLRNAGIEVQTGLCETEAKLLNAPFIKFAATGKCWVILKWAQSLDGKMAYSDGGKWISNEQSRKDAHKLRRRVEAILVGINTVIADDPLLTARPSRGKKPVRIVLDSNLRIPMDCKLLDTVKGAPVLIVTSNEAIQANQELAERIEQKGVELLAIPVEQGRCDISFLTRELSKHNVAQLLVEG
;
A
#
# COMPACT_ATOMS: atom_id res chain seq x y z
N ASN A 1 29.88 1.31 23.20
CA ASN A 1 28.91 0.92 22.15
C ASN A 1 29.10 1.78 20.91
N ARG A 2 29.32 1.18 19.73
CA ARG A 2 29.51 1.86 18.44
C ARG A 2 28.61 1.23 17.39
N ILE A 3 28.03 2.04 16.51
CA ILE A 3 27.28 1.53 15.34
C ILE A 3 28.29 1.16 14.25
N ILE A 4 28.29 -0.11 13.85
CA ILE A 4 29.21 -0.67 12.86
C ILE A 4 28.57 -0.89 11.49
N GLY A 5 27.25 -1.00 11.40
CA GLY A 5 26.51 -1.17 10.15
C GLY A 5 25.09 -0.62 10.23
N ARG A 6 24.55 -0.16 9.10
CA ARG A 6 23.15 0.28 8.95
C ARG A 6 22.59 -0.15 7.59
N GLY A 7 21.30 -0.47 7.54
CA GLY A 7 20.64 -0.88 6.31
C GLY A 7 19.12 -0.70 6.37
N TYR A 8 18.51 -0.55 5.20
CA TYR A 8 17.05 -0.59 5.01
C TYR A 8 16.75 -1.21 3.64
N HIS A 9 15.54 -1.75 3.45
CA HIS A 9 15.11 -2.27 2.16
C HIS A 9 14.85 -1.12 1.17
N LYS A 10 15.67 -1.00 0.13
CA LYS A 10 15.66 0.18 -0.76
C LYS A 10 14.65 0.10 -1.90
N LYS A 11 14.42 -1.11 -2.41
CA LYS A 11 13.56 -1.35 -3.57
C LYS A 11 13.04 -2.78 -3.55
N PHE A 12 11.80 -2.95 -3.98
CA PHE A 12 11.17 -4.26 -4.14
C PHE A 12 12.06 -5.24 -4.91
N GLY A 13 12.20 -6.46 -4.38
CA GLY A 13 13.06 -7.52 -4.95
C GLY A 13 14.56 -7.32 -4.74
N GLY A 14 14.99 -6.22 -4.11
CA GLY A 14 16.37 -6.01 -3.69
C GLY A 14 16.68 -6.61 -2.31
N PRO A 15 17.93 -6.49 -1.84
CA PRO A 15 18.34 -6.98 -0.53
C PRO A 15 17.52 -6.36 0.61
N HIS A 16 17.24 -7.15 1.63
CA HIS A 16 16.55 -6.71 2.85
C HIS A 16 17.47 -5.84 3.74
N ALA A 17 16.91 -5.29 4.82
CA ALA A 17 17.60 -4.35 5.69
C ALA A 17 18.83 -4.99 6.36
N GLU A 18 18.69 -6.24 6.77
CA GLU A 18 19.68 -7.08 7.45
C GLU A 18 20.89 -7.31 6.55
N ILE A 19 20.64 -7.73 5.29
CA ILE A 19 21.68 -7.93 4.29
C ILE A 19 22.43 -6.63 4.01
N ASN A 20 21.70 -5.52 3.86
CA ASN A 20 22.31 -4.20 3.64
C ASN A 20 23.14 -3.75 4.86
N ALA A 21 22.69 -4.01 6.08
CA ALA A 21 23.41 -3.66 7.30
C ALA A 21 24.69 -4.48 7.48
N LEU A 22 24.64 -5.78 7.18
CA LEU A 22 25.81 -6.66 7.19
C LEU A 22 26.83 -6.24 6.12
N ALA A 23 26.37 -5.90 4.91
CA ALA A 23 27.22 -5.42 3.84
C ALA A 23 27.88 -4.07 4.18
N ASP A 24 27.12 -3.13 4.75
CA ASP A 24 27.65 -1.84 5.23
C ASP A 24 28.71 -2.01 6.32
N CYS A 25 28.50 -2.95 7.25
CA CYS A 25 29.49 -3.29 8.27
C CYS A 25 30.81 -3.79 7.66
N LYS A 26 30.72 -4.77 6.75
CA LYS A 26 31.90 -5.32 6.05
C LYS A 26 32.61 -4.26 5.21
N GLY A 27 31.86 -3.42 4.49
CA GLY A 27 32.41 -2.34 3.66
C GLY A 27 33.19 -1.28 4.46
N LYS A 28 32.92 -1.15 5.76
CA LYS A 28 33.64 -0.27 6.69
C LYS A 28 34.82 -0.96 7.38
N GLY A 29 35.16 -2.19 7.00
CA GLY A 29 36.18 -3.01 7.65
C GLY A 29 35.77 -3.54 9.02
N GLY A 30 34.47 -3.51 9.36
CA GLY A 30 33.93 -4.02 10.61
C GLY A 30 33.56 -5.50 10.53
N SER A 31 33.52 -6.18 11.68
CA SER A 31 33.00 -7.55 11.81
C SER A 31 31.66 -7.54 12.57
N PRO A 32 30.61 -8.18 12.03
CA PRO A 32 29.35 -8.38 12.75
C PRO A 32 29.43 -9.48 13.83
N ALA A 33 30.52 -10.25 13.87
CA ALA A 33 30.68 -11.35 14.82
C ALA A 33 30.68 -10.83 16.26
N GLY A 34 29.86 -11.44 17.12
CA GLY A 34 29.67 -11.04 18.51
C GLY A 34 28.84 -9.77 18.71
N ALA A 35 28.37 -9.11 17.65
CA ALA A 35 27.60 -7.87 17.73
C ALA A 35 26.11 -8.11 18.03
N VAL A 36 25.41 -7.02 18.39
CA VAL A 36 23.95 -6.99 18.52
C VAL A 36 23.33 -6.36 17.27
N MET A 37 22.38 -7.06 16.65
CA MET A 37 21.59 -6.54 15.53
C MET A 37 20.22 -6.07 16.02
N TYR A 38 19.81 -4.87 15.58
CA TYR A 38 18.46 -4.35 15.83
C TYR A 38 17.69 -4.35 14.51
N VAL A 39 16.53 -5.00 14.47
CA VAL A 39 15.67 -5.11 13.29
C VAL A 39 14.25 -4.71 13.64
N MET A 40 13.59 -3.99 12.74
CA MET A 40 12.22 -3.51 12.99
C MET A 40 11.14 -4.55 12.71
N LEU A 41 11.45 -5.60 11.97
CA LEU A 41 10.56 -6.71 11.66
C LEU A 41 11.37 -8.01 11.83
N GLU A 42 10.69 -9.10 12.16
CA GLU A 42 11.29 -10.44 12.22
C GLU A 42 12.09 -10.75 10.94
N PRO A 43 13.36 -11.20 11.06
CA PRO A 43 14.14 -11.61 9.90
C PRO A 43 13.51 -12.78 9.17
N CYS A 44 13.43 -12.69 7.83
CA CYS A 44 12.82 -13.74 7.03
C CYS A 44 13.61 -15.06 7.11
N CYS A 45 12.87 -16.17 7.06
CA CYS A 45 13.37 -17.55 7.24
C CYS A 45 13.07 -18.48 6.06
N HIS A 46 12.51 -17.96 4.96
CA HIS A 46 12.14 -18.74 3.79
C HIS A 46 12.82 -18.21 2.53
N GLN A 47 13.11 -19.12 1.60
CA GLN A 47 13.65 -18.75 0.29
C GLN A 47 12.54 -18.09 -0.54
N ALA A 48 12.76 -16.84 -0.94
CA ALA A 48 11.90 -16.12 -1.87
C ALA A 48 12.75 -15.57 -3.03
N LYS A 49 12.56 -14.30 -3.40
CA LYS A 49 13.39 -13.59 -4.39
C LYS A 49 14.83 -13.40 -3.93
N THR A 50 15.07 -13.44 -2.62
CA THR A 50 16.40 -13.37 -2.01
C THR A 50 16.52 -14.47 -0.95
N PRO A 51 17.76 -14.92 -0.63
CA PRO A 51 17.99 -15.87 0.46
C PRO A 51 17.49 -15.36 1.82
N PRO A 52 17.18 -16.25 2.78
CA PRO A 52 16.70 -15.86 4.10
C PRO A 52 17.69 -14.97 4.87
N CYS A 53 17.16 -13.97 5.57
CA CYS A 53 17.97 -13.08 6.40
C CYS A 53 18.47 -13.79 7.67
N ALA A 54 17.67 -14.71 8.23
CA ALA A 54 18.08 -15.52 9.37
C ALA A 54 19.39 -16.28 9.09
N ASP A 55 19.52 -16.92 7.93
CA ASP A 55 20.75 -17.62 7.52
C ASP A 55 21.96 -16.68 7.46
N ALA A 56 21.77 -15.49 6.87
CA ALA A 56 22.83 -14.51 6.75
C ALA A 56 23.28 -13.96 8.11
N ILE A 57 22.34 -13.79 9.06
CA ILE A 57 22.62 -13.36 10.43
C ILE A 57 23.42 -14.45 11.17
N ILE A 58 23.02 -15.72 11.04
CA ILE A 58 23.71 -16.87 11.63
C ILE A 58 25.13 -16.97 11.09
N ALA A 59 25.29 -16.94 9.77
CA ALA A 59 26.59 -17.01 9.10
C ALA A 59 27.50 -15.81 9.46
N ALA A 60 26.92 -14.67 9.82
CA ALA A 60 27.66 -13.49 10.26
C ALA A 60 28.16 -13.58 11.70
N GLY A 61 27.72 -14.56 12.49
CA GLY A 61 28.13 -14.74 13.89
C GLY A 61 27.60 -13.68 14.84
N VAL A 62 26.44 -13.07 14.53
CA VAL A 62 25.76 -12.11 15.42
C VAL A 62 25.38 -12.82 16.72
N SER A 63 25.67 -12.22 17.88
CA SER A 63 25.44 -12.84 19.20
C SER A 63 24.01 -12.64 19.71
N LYS A 64 23.41 -11.49 19.38
CA LYS A 64 22.06 -11.12 19.80
C LYS A 64 21.30 -10.39 18.70
N VAL A 65 20.02 -10.70 18.56
CA VAL A 65 19.08 -9.99 17.68
C VAL A 65 17.94 -9.41 18.52
N VAL A 66 17.72 -8.10 18.39
CA VAL A 66 16.59 -7.40 18.98
C VAL A 66 15.58 -7.09 17.87
N VAL A 67 14.41 -7.71 17.96
CA VAL A 67 13.33 -7.63 16.97
C VAL A 67 12.23 -6.74 17.52
N ALA A 68 11.86 -5.67 16.81
CA ALA A 68 10.81 -4.77 17.29
C ALA A 68 9.43 -5.44 17.26
N MET A 69 9.09 -6.15 16.18
CA MET A 69 7.83 -6.88 16.06
C MET A 69 7.99 -8.20 15.28
N THR A 70 7.18 -9.19 15.65
CA THR A 70 7.02 -10.45 14.90
C THR A 70 6.33 -10.17 13.56
N ASP A 71 6.72 -10.87 12.50
CA ASP A 71 6.08 -10.73 11.20
C ASP A 71 4.72 -11.46 11.20
N PRO A 72 3.60 -10.77 10.93
CA PRO A 72 2.26 -11.36 10.99
C PRO A 72 1.94 -12.27 9.80
N SER A 73 2.80 -12.35 8.78
CA SER A 73 2.58 -13.20 7.61
C SER A 73 2.81 -14.68 7.94
N GLU A 74 2.00 -15.56 7.34
CA GLU A 74 2.06 -17.02 7.54
C GLU A 74 3.45 -17.63 7.21
N HIS A 75 4.19 -16.96 6.33
CA HIS A 75 5.52 -17.40 5.89
C HIS A 75 6.63 -17.12 6.90
N ALA A 76 6.41 -16.26 7.89
CA ALA A 76 7.35 -15.94 8.96
C ALA A 76 6.75 -16.33 10.31
N ALA A 77 5.79 -15.58 10.85
CA ALA A 77 5.01 -15.92 12.03
C ALA A 77 5.82 -16.53 13.21
N GLY A 78 7.01 -16.00 13.49
CA GLY A 78 7.91 -16.47 14.55
C GLY A 78 8.97 -17.49 14.12
N LYS A 79 8.87 -18.09 12.93
CA LYS A 79 9.81 -19.11 12.43
C LYS A 79 11.24 -18.59 12.29
N GLY A 80 11.42 -17.31 11.92
CA GLY A 80 12.74 -16.70 11.83
C GLY A 80 13.36 -16.43 13.20
N ILE A 81 12.53 -16.03 14.17
CA ILE A 81 12.95 -15.91 15.57
C ILE A 81 13.38 -17.28 16.12
N GLU A 82 12.60 -18.34 15.87
CA GLU A 82 12.92 -19.70 16.28
C GLU A 82 14.21 -20.21 15.64
N GLN A 83 14.38 -19.97 14.33
CA GLN A 83 15.59 -20.35 13.61
C GLN A 83 16.85 -19.73 14.23
N LEU A 84 16.80 -18.43 14.59
CA LEU A 84 17.92 -17.74 15.25
C LEU A 84 18.21 -18.33 16.63
N ARG A 85 17.17 -18.61 17.43
CA ARG A 85 17.32 -19.22 18.76
C ARG A 85 17.93 -20.62 18.68
N ASN A 86 17.49 -21.44 17.72
CA ASN A 86 18.03 -22.78 17.49
C ASN A 86 19.51 -22.77 17.07
N ALA A 87 19.98 -21.68 16.46
CA ALA A 87 21.38 -21.46 16.15
C ALA A 87 22.21 -20.89 17.32
N GLY A 88 21.62 -20.76 18.51
CA GLY A 88 22.30 -20.27 19.72
C GLY A 88 22.38 -18.74 19.84
N ILE A 89 21.65 -17.99 19.00
CA ILE A 89 21.61 -16.53 19.06
C ILE A 89 20.58 -16.07 20.10
N GLU A 90 20.94 -15.12 20.97
CA GLU A 90 19.99 -14.51 21.90
C GLU A 90 18.97 -13.66 21.12
N VAL A 91 17.67 -13.89 21.31
CA VAL A 91 16.62 -13.11 20.63
C VAL A 91 15.66 -12.46 21.62
N GLN A 92 15.61 -11.13 21.59
CA GLN A 92 14.66 -10.31 22.36
C GLN A 92 13.65 -9.67 21.41
N THR A 93 12.36 -9.70 21.77
CA THR A 93 11.26 -9.16 20.96
C THR A 93 10.53 -8.02 21.67
N GLY A 94 9.84 -7.16 20.91
CA GLY A 94 8.89 -6.17 21.45
C GLY A 94 9.47 -4.78 21.74
N LEU A 95 10.76 -4.54 21.51
CA LEU A 95 11.35 -3.23 21.71
C LEU A 95 10.87 -2.24 20.64
N CYS A 96 10.17 -1.17 21.04
CA CYS A 96 9.55 -0.20 20.12
C CYS A 96 8.54 -0.84 19.14
N GLU A 97 7.80 -1.85 19.62
CA GLU A 97 6.82 -2.58 18.80
C GLU A 97 5.73 -1.66 18.23
N THR A 98 5.26 -0.68 19.01
CA THR A 98 4.23 0.27 18.59
C THR A 98 4.69 1.10 17.39
N GLU A 99 5.91 1.63 17.43
CA GLU A 99 6.50 2.41 16.35
C GLU A 99 6.74 1.55 15.11
N ALA A 100 7.22 0.31 15.28
CA ALA A 100 7.40 -0.63 14.18
C ALA A 100 6.06 -0.99 13.51
N LYS A 101 4.99 -1.16 14.30
CA LYS A 101 3.63 -1.38 13.81
C LYS A 101 3.11 -0.18 13.02
N LEU A 102 3.32 1.04 13.51
CA LEU A 102 2.89 2.25 12.81
C LEU A 102 3.62 2.45 11.48
N LEU A 103 4.93 2.16 11.44
CA LEU A 103 5.72 2.25 10.22
C LEU A 103 5.20 1.31 9.13
N ASN A 104 4.81 0.09 9.51
CA ASN A 104 4.38 -0.96 8.59
C ASN A 104 2.86 -1.19 8.60
N ALA A 105 2.07 -0.25 9.10
CA ALA A 105 0.64 -0.44 9.34
C ALA A 105 -0.12 -0.99 8.12
N PRO A 106 0.13 -0.53 6.87
CA PRO A 106 -0.51 -1.12 5.71
C PRO A 106 -0.14 -2.57 5.45
N PHE A 107 1.15 -2.91 5.55
CA PHE A 107 1.62 -4.29 5.37
C PHE A 107 1.01 -5.22 6.41
N ILE A 108 1.00 -4.79 7.68
CA ILE A 108 0.45 -5.58 8.79
C ILE A 108 -1.03 -5.82 8.60
N LYS A 109 -1.78 -4.77 8.25
CA LYS A 109 -3.22 -4.86 8.00
C LYS A 109 -3.51 -5.85 6.87
N PHE A 110 -2.75 -5.74 5.78
CA PHE A 110 -2.87 -6.61 4.63
C PHE A 110 -2.55 -8.07 4.98
N ALA A 111 -1.38 -8.33 5.57
CA ALA A 111 -0.92 -9.67 5.94
C ALA A 111 -1.84 -10.36 6.95
N ALA A 112 -2.32 -9.62 7.97
CA ALA A 112 -3.12 -10.20 9.04
C ALA A 112 -4.60 -10.39 8.68
N THR A 113 -5.15 -9.63 7.73
CA THR A 113 -6.61 -9.63 7.48
C THR A 113 -7.02 -9.83 6.03
N GLY A 114 -6.09 -9.84 5.08
CA GLY A 114 -6.40 -9.89 3.66
C GLY A 114 -7.24 -8.71 3.18
N LYS A 115 -7.16 -7.56 3.89
CA LYS A 115 -7.89 -6.33 3.58
C LYS A 115 -6.91 -5.18 3.42
N CYS A 116 -7.22 -4.26 2.51
CA CYS A 116 -6.42 -3.06 2.31
C CYS A 116 -6.50 -2.12 3.53
N TRP A 117 -5.44 -1.34 3.72
CA TRP A 117 -5.39 -0.20 4.61
C TRP A 117 -6.04 1.01 3.93
N VAL A 118 -7.11 1.53 4.52
CA VAL A 118 -7.89 2.62 3.96
C VAL A 118 -7.52 3.94 4.60
N ILE A 119 -7.17 4.92 3.76
CA ILE A 119 -6.95 6.31 4.14
C ILE A 119 -8.15 7.11 3.63
N LEU A 120 -8.95 7.66 4.53
CA LEU A 120 -9.98 8.62 4.16
C LEU A 120 -9.37 10.03 4.18
N LYS A 121 -9.55 10.77 3.09
CA LYS A 121 -9.07 12.16 2.98
C LYS A 121 -10.20 13.04 2.48
N TRP A 122 -10.41 14.17 3.13
CA TRP A 122 -11.31 15.21 2.65
C TRP A 122 -10.71 16.59 2.91
N ALA A 123 -11.32 17.62 2.33
CA ALA A 123 -11.07 19.02 2.66
C ALA A 123 -12.41 19.62 3.05
N GLN A 124 -12.45 20.33 4.18
CA GLN A 124 -13.67 20.95 4.67
C GLN A 124 -13.40 22.35 5.20
N SER A 125 -14.42 23.19 5.17
CA SER A 125 -14.44 24.45 5.89
C SER A 125 -14.48 24.20 7.40
N LEU A 126 -14.28 25.27 8.19
CA LEU A 126 -14.30 25.18 9.65
C LEU A 126 -15.66 24.69 10.19
N ASP A 127 -16.75 25.02 9.51
CA ASP A 127 -18.12 24.58 9.80
C ASP A 127 -18.49 23.23 9.15
N GLY A 128 -17.51 22.50 8.61
CA GLY A 128 -17.70 21.11 8.16
C GLY A 128 -18.31 20.94 6.76
N LYS A 129 -18.28 21.97 5.91
CA LYS A 129 -18.78 21.90 4.53
C LYS A 129 -17.67 21.48 3.58
N MET A 130 -18.01 20.65 2.60
CA MET A 130 -17.04 20.11 1.62
C MET A 130 -17.20 20.70 0.21
N ALA A 131 -18.24 21.50 -0.02
CA ALA A 131 -18.50 22.17 -1.29
C ALA A 131 -19.16 23.53 -1.04
N TYR A 132 -18.93 24.47 -1.97
CA TYR A 132 -19.68 25.71 -2.02
C TYR A 132 -20.95 25.51 -2.84
N SER A 133 -22.04 26.18 -2.46
CA SER A 133 -23.30 26.16 -3.22
C SER A 133 -23.19 26.82 -4.60
N ASP A 134 -22.18 27.65 -4.82
CA ASP A 134 -21.93 28.43 -6.04
C ASP A 134 -20.84 27.82 -6.96
N GLY A 135 -20.30 26.65 -6.62
CA GLY A 135 -19.26 25.99 -7.42
C GLY A 135 -17.83 26.46 -7.16
N GLY A 136 -17.57 27.13 -6.04
CA GLY A 136 -16.20 27.40 -5.57
C GLY A 136 -15.31 26.15 -5.53
N LYS A 137 -14.07 26.25 -6.05
CA LYS A 137 -13.20 25.09 -6.30
C LYS A 137 -12.31 24.68 -5.13
N TRP A 138 -11.86 25.61 -4.30
CA TRP A 138 -10.78 25.34 -3.35
C TRP A 138 -11.12 25.83 -1.94
N ILE A 139 -11.47 24.88 -1.08
CA ILE A 139 -11.53 25.10 0.37
C ILE A 139 -10.11 25.14 0.96
N SER A 140 -9.30 24.13 0.66
CA SER A 140 -7.94 24.00 1.20
C SER A 140 -6.91 24.75 0.37
N ASN A 141 -5.90 25.33 1.03
CA ASN A 141 -4.78 26.04 0.39
C ASN A 141 -3.87 25.13 -0.46
N GLU A 142 -2.91 25.74 -1.17
CA GLU A 142 -1.98 25.02 -2.05
C GLU A 142 -1.12 23.99 -1.32
N GLN A 143 -0.67 24.31 -0.09
CA GLN A 143 0.15 23.41 0.71
C GLN A 143 -0.60 22.11 1.05
N SER A 144 -1.86 22.22 1.47
CA SER A 144 -2.73 21.07 1.72
C SER A 144 -2.91 20.21 0.47
N ARG A 145 -3.06 20.83 -0.72
CA ARG A 145 -3.14 20.09 -1.99
C ARG A 145 -1.84 19.40 -2.36
N LYS A 146 -0.68 20.01 -2.05
CA LYS A 146 0.64 19.35 -2.21
C LYS A 146 0.75 18.13 -1.30
N ASP A 147 0.20 18.18 -0.09
CA ASP A 147 0.21 17.04 0.83
C ASP A 147 -0.74 15.92 0.37
N ALA A 148 -1.90 16.24 -0.20
CA ALA A 148 -2.75 15.25 -0.87
C ALA A 148 -1.99 14.53 -2.02
N HIS A 149 -1.19 15.27 -2.80
CA HIS A 149 -0.33 14.67 -3.81
C HIS A 149 0.80 13.80 -3.25
N LYS A 150 1.27 14.03 -2.01
CA LYS A 150 2.18 13.10 -1.32
C LYS A 150 1.46 11.80 -0.98
N LEU A 151 0.22 11.86 -0.49
CA LEU A 151 -0.59 10.67 -0.20
C LEU A 151 -0.83 9.83 -1.47
N ARG A 152 -1.25 10.46 -2.57
CA ARG A 152 -1.44 9.79 -3.87
C ARG A 152 -0.19 9.05 -4.39
N ARG A 153 1.02 9.47 -4.00
CA ARG A 153 2.28 8.77 -4.36
C ARG A 153 2.59 7.56 -3.49
N ARG A 154 2.01 7.49 -2.29
CA ARG A 154 2.30 6.45 -1.29
C ARG A 154 1.38 5.24 -1.42
N VAL A 155 0.20 5.44 -2.02
CA VAL A 155 -0.83 4.41 -2.14
C VAL A 155 -0.76 3.65 -3.46
N GLU A 156 -1.28 2.42 -3.48
CA GLU A 156 -1.45 1.66 -4.72
C GLU A 156 -2.75 1.99 -5.45
N ALA A 157 -3.76 2.53 -4.77
CA ALA A 157 -5.01 2.92 -5.40
C ALA A 157 -5.62 4.20 -4.81
N ILE A 158 -6.36 4.92 -5.65
CA ILE A 158 -7.17 6.09 -5.31
C ILE A 158 -8.60 5.78 -5.71
N LEU A 159 -9.55 5.97 -4.80
CA LEU A 159 -10.97 5.72 -5.03
C LEU A 159 -11.77 7.01 -4.91
N VAL A 160 -12.69 7.17 -5.87
CA VAL A 160 -13.76 8.16 -5.80
C VAL A 160 -15.12 7.55 -6.14
N GLY A 161 -16.20 8.18 -5.67
CA GLY A 161 -17.52 7.94 -6.21
C GLY A 161 -17.70 8.53 -7.62
N ILE A 162 -18.63 7.95 -8.39
CA ILE A 162 -19.00 8.44 -9.73
C ILE A 162 -19.43 9.91 -9.73
N ASN A 163 -20.07 10.41 -8.68
CA ASN A 163 -20.51 11.80 -8.62
C ASN A 163 -19.32 12.78 -8.61
N THR A 164 -18.17 12.40 -8.03
CA THR A 164 -16.93 13.19 -8.11
C THR A 164 -16.42 13.25 -9.54
N VAL A 165 -16.51 12.15 -10.30
CA VAL A 165 -16.11 12.14 -11.71
C VAL A 165 -17.01 13.07 -12.53
N ILE A 166 -18.32 13.00 -12.31
CA ILE A 166 -19.30 13.85 -13.02
C ILE A 166 -19.11 15.33 -12.67
N ALA A 167 -18.87 15.66 -11.40
CA ALA A 167 -18.76 17.04 -10.95
C ALA A 167 -17.41 17.69 -11.29
N ASP A 168 -16.30 16.96 -11.10
CA ASP A 168 -14.96 17.54 -11.13
C ASP A 168 -14.10 17.08 -12.31
N ASP A 169 -14.51 16.01 -13.00
CA ASP A 169 -13.75 15.36 -14.06
C ASP A 169 -12.23 15.24 -13.75
N PRO A 170 -11.87 14.53 -12.66
CA PRO A 170 -10.53 14.55 -12.12
C PRO A 170 -9.59 13.57 -12.84
N LEU A 171 -8.29 13.87 -12.85
CA LEU A 171 -7.27 12.94 -13.35
C LEU A 171 -6.92 11.82 -12.36
N LEU A 172 -7.12 12.06 -11.05
CA LEU A 172 -6.69 11.19 -9.94
C LEU A 172 -5.22 10.74 -10.03
N THR A 173 -4.34 11.64 -10.46
CA THR A 173 -2.90 11.39 -10.52
C THR A 173 -2.14 12.17 -9.44
N ALA A 174 -0.96 11.66 -9.09
CA ALA A 174 0.01 12.39 -8.29
C ALA A 174 0.79 13.40 -9.15
N ARG A 175 1.01 14.61 -8.61
CA ARG A 175 1.78 15.68 -9.25
C ARG A 175 2.89 16.16 -8.30
N PRO A 176 4.17 16.18 -8.73
CA PRO A 176 4.69 15.73 -10.02
C PRO A 176 4.55 14.22 -10.22
N SER A 177 4.45 13.81 -11.49
CA SER A 177 4.17 12.43 -11.90
C SER A 177 5.44 11.55 -11.84
N ARG A 178 5.84 11.13 -10.63
CA ARG A 178 7.03 10.29 -10.39
C ARG A 178 6.66 8.99 -9.67
N GLY A 179 7.37 7.90 -9.97
CA GLY A 179 7.19 6.60 -9.34
C GLY A 179 5.97 5.82 -9.86
N LYS A 180 5.53 4.83 -9.07
CA LYS A 180 4.39 3.96 -9.37
C LYS A 180 3.12 4.81 -9.55
N LYS A 181 2.30 4.45 -10.54
CA LYS A 181 1.00 5.06 -10.76
C LYS A 181 -0.05 4.30 -9.95
N PRO A 182 -0.83 4.96 -9.10
CA PRO A 182 -1.93 4.30 -8.42
C PRO A 182 -3.03 3.91 -9.42
N VAL A 183 -3.72 2.81 -9.14
CA VAL A 183 -4.97 2.46 -9.81
C VAL A 183 -6.02 3.50 -9.45
N ARG A 184 -6.74 4.00 -10.45
CA ARG A 184 -7.80 5.00 -10.28
C ARG A 184 -9.14 4.29 -10.30
N ILE A 185 -9.73 4.16 -9.12
CA ILE A 185 -10.95 3.38 -8.89
C ILE A 185 -12.15 4.34 -8.88
N VAL A 186 -13.19 4.00 -9.65
CA VAL A 186 -14.47 4.70 -9.63
C VAL A 186 -15.55 3.75 -9.12
N LEU A 187 -16.24 4.13 -8.03
CA LEU A 187 -17.45 3.45 -7.59
C LEU A 187 -18.64 3.97 -8.37
N ASP A 188 -19.19 3.13 -9.23
CA ASP A 188 -20.28 3.47 -10.15
C ASP A 188 -21.25 2.31 -10.26
N SER A 189 -22.14 2.15 -9.27
CA SER A 189 -23.09 1.02 -9.19
C SER A 189 -23.93 0.81 -10.46
N ASN A 190 -24.13 1.87 -11.26
CA ASN A 190 -25.05 1.92 -12.39
C ASN A 190 -24.34 2.24 -13.72
N LEU A 191 -23.01 2.17 -13.78
CA LEU A 191 -22.21 2.44 -14.99
C LEU A 191 -22.54 3.77 -15.70
N ARG A 192 -22.64 4.86 -14.94
CA ARG A 192 -22.96 6.23 -15.40
C ARG A 192 -21.76 7.06 -15.81
N ILE A 193 -20.55 6.50 -15.83
CA ILE A 193 -19.33 7.23 -16.16
C ILE A 193 -19.42 7.90 -17.56
N PRO A 194 -19.12 9.21 -17.68
CA PRO A 194 -19.08 9.86 -18.99
C PRO A 194 -17.95 9.30 -19.85
N MET A 195 -18.25 8.97 -21.11
CA MET A 195 -17.28 8.35 -22.03
C MET A 195 -16.13 9.28 -22.46
N ASP A 196 -16.31 10.58 -22.27
CA ASP A 196 -15.40 11.69 -22.56
C ASP A 196 -14.70 12.25 -21.31
N CYS A 197 -14.77 11.56 -20.17
CA CYS A 197 -14.08 12.01 -18.97
C CYS A 197 -12.55 11.75 -19.04
N LYS A 198 -11.78 12.60 -18.35
CA LYS A 198 -10.32 12.55 -18.32
C LYS A 198 -9.76 11.20 -17.85
N LEU A 199 -10.48 10.48 -16.98
CA LEU A 199 -10.04 9.19 -16.48
C LEU A 199 -9.87 8.18 -17.63
N LEU A 200 -10.91 8.05 -18.46
CA LEU A 200 -10.94 7.13 -19.59
C LEU A 200 -9.94 7.54 -20.68
N ASP A 201 -9.79 8.84 -20.93
CA ASP A 201 -8.86 9.34 -21.95
C ASP A 201 -7.39 9.20 -21.56
N THR A 202 -7.09 9.01 -20.28
CA THR A 202 -5.72 8.89 -19.76
C THR A 202 -5.38 7.51 -19.22
N VAL A 203 -6.20 6.50 -19.51
CA VAL A 203 -5.99 5.10 -19.07
C VAL A 203 -4.61 4.54 -19.43
N LYS A 204 -4.06 4.92 -20.59
CA LYS A 204 -2.69 4.54 -21.00
C LYS A 204 -1.59 5.07 -20.05
N GLY A 205 -1.85 6.18 -19.35
CA GLY A 205 -0.90 6.81 -18.43
C GLY A 205 -1.02 6.35 -16.98
N ALA A 206 -2.19 5.86 -16.57
CA ALA A 206 -2.44 5.27 -15.26
C ALA A 206 -3.66 4.34 -15.33
N PRO A 207 -3.63 3.15 -14.70
CA PRO A 207 -4.74 2.21 -14.79
C PRO A 207 -6.03 2.78 -14.20
N VAL A 208 -7.17 2.37 -14.77
CA VAL A 208 -8.52 2.71 -14.31
C VAL A 208 -9.27 1.42 -14.04
N LEU A 209 -9.94 1.38 -12.90
CA LEU A 209 -10.83 0.30 -12.49
C LEU A 209 -12.20 0.91 -12.19
N ILE A 210 -13.24 0.45 -12.86
CA ILE A 210 -14.62 0.83 -12.52
C ILE A 210 -15.25 -0.32 -11.76
N VAL A 211 -15.76 -0.01 -10.58
CA VAL A 211 -16.47 -0.95 -9.72
C VAL A 211 -17.96 -0.70 -9.90
N THR A 212 -18.68 -1.70 -10.38
CA THR A 212 -20.09 -1.60 -10.76
C THR A 212 -20.86 -2.87 -10.34
N SER A 213 -22.17 -2.87 -10.51
CA SER A 213 -23.00 -4.07 -10.31
C SER A 213 -22.98 -4.98 -11.54
N ASN A 214 -23.21 -6.28 -11.33
CA ASN A 214 -23.37 -7.21 -12.43
C ASN A 214 -24.60 -6.87 -13.27
N GLU A 215 -25.68 -6.41 -12.63
CA GLU A 215 -26.91 -5.98 -13.26
C GLU A 215 -26.68 -4.77 -14.18
N ALA A 216 -25.86 -3.80 -13.76
CA ALA A 216 -25.53 -2.65 -14.58
C ALA A 216 -24.69 -3.01 -15.81
N ILE A 217 -23.77 -3.97 -15.69
CA ILE A 217 -23.01 -4.48 -16.85
C ILE A 217 -23.97 -5.15 -17.84
N GLN A 218 -24.86 -6.03 -17.36
CA GLN A 218 -25.83 -6.72 -18.21
C GLN A 218 -26.81 -5.75 -18.89
N ALA A 219 -27.30 -4.76 -18.16
CA ALA A 219 -28.22 -3.76 -18.70
C ALA A 219 -27.55 -2.80 -19.71
N ASN A 220 -26.22 -2.66 -19.67
CA ASN A 220 -25.47 -1.72 -20.49
C ASN A 220 -24.31 -2.40 -21.22
N GLN A 221 -24.54 -3.58 -21.79
CA GLN A 221 -23.49 -4.43 -22.36
C GLN A 221 -22.63 -3.69 -23.41
N GLU A 222 -23.24 -2.97 -24.34
CA GLU A 222 -22.50 -2.21 -25.37
C GLU A 222 -21.60 -1.13 -24.76
N LEU A 223 -22.08 -0.45 -23.70
CA LEU A 223 -21.28 0.55 -22.99
C LEU A 223 -20.11 -0.11 -22.25
N ALA A 224 -20.35 -1.24 -21.57
CA ALA A 224 -19.33 -2.00 -20.88
C ALA A 224 -18.22 -2.45 -21.85
N GLU A 225 -18.59 -3.02 -23.00
CA GLU A 225 -17.64 -3.42 -24.04
C GLU A 225 -16.83 -2.23 -24.56
N ARG A 226 -17.46 -1.07 -24.78
CA ARG A 226 -16.77 0.16 -25.20
C ARG A 226 -15.80 0.70 -24.14
N ILE A 227 -16.13 0.56 -22.86
CA ILE A 227 -15.27 0.93 -21.74
C ILE A 227 -14.05 0.00 -21.69
N GLU A 228 -14.25 -1.31 -21.79
CA GLU A 228 -13.18 -2.30 -21.80
C GLU A 228 -12.26 -2.16 -23.02
N GLN A 229 -12.82 -1.82 -24.19
CA GLN A 229 -12.04 -1.51 -25.40
C GLN A 229 -11.11 -0.30 -25.23
N LYS A 230 -11.42 0.65 -24.34
CA LYS A 230 -10.48 1.73 -23.98
C LYS A 230 -9.32 1.23 -23.11
N GLY A 231 -9.37 0.00 -22.59
CA GLY A 231 -8.37 -0.59 -21.70
C GLY A 231 -8.68 -0.38 -20.21
N VAL A 232 -9.94 -0.10 -19.88
CA VAL A 232 -10.42 0.07 -18.51
C VAL A 232 -10.90 -1.27 -17.98
N GLU A 233 -10.53 -1.61 -16.75
CA GLU A 233 -10.99 -2.83 -16.09
C GLU A 233 -12.35 -2.58 -15.44
N LEU A 234 -13.29 -3.52 -15.62
CA LEU A 234 -14.57 -3.54 -14.92
C LEU A 234 -14.53 -4.62 -13.83
N LEU A 235 -14.87 -4.24 -12.60
CA LEU A 235 -15.04 -5.15 -11.48
C LEU A 235 -16.50 -5.16 -11.04
N ALA A 236 -17.19 -6.25 -11.34
CA ALA A 236 -18.53 -6.50 -10.84
C ALA A 236 -18.48 -6.89 -9.36
N ILE A 237 -19.26 -6.21 -8.52
CA ILE A 237 -19.39 -6.53 -7.10
C ILE A 237 -20.87 -6.63 -6.68
N PRO A 238 -21.17 -7.36 -5.59
CA PRO A 238 -22.50 -7.35 -5.00
C PRO A 238 -22.94 -5.93 -4.62
N VAL A 239 -24.23 -5.67 -4.86
CA VAL A 239 -24.89 -4.42 -4.49
C VAL A 239 -25.97 -4.69 -3.46
N GLU A 240 -25.89 -3.99 -2.34
CA GLU A 240 -26.91 -4.00 -1.28
C GLU A 240 -27.62 -2.65 -1.26
N GLN A 241 -28.95 -2.64 -1.36
CA GLN A 241 -29.77 -1.42 -1.37
C GLN A 241 -29.32 -0.38 -2.40
N GLY A 242 -28.89 -0.83 -3.59
CA GLY A 242 -28.40 0.04 -4.67
C GLY A 242 -26.99 0.61 -4.45
N ARG A 243 -26.26 0.16 -3.42
CA ARG A 243 -24.89 0.57 -3.11
C ARG A 243 -23.92 -0.61 -3.16
N CYS A 244 -22.74 -0.36 -3.72
CA CYS A 244 -21.60 -1.27 -3.71
C CYS A 244 -21.22 -1.72 -2.28
N ASP A 245 -21.05 -3.03 -2.05
CA ASP A 245 -20.51 -3.54 -0.78
C ASP A 245 -19.01 -3.19 -0.63
N ILE A 246 -18.71 -2.23 0.24
CA ILE A 246 -17.35 -1.77 0.55
C ILE A 246 -16.53 -2.85 1.26
N SER A 247 -17.15 -3.68 2.10
CA SER A 247 -16.47 -4.79 2.77
C SER A 247 -16.06 -5.88 1.79
N PHE A 248 -16.88 -6.14 0.76
CA PHE A 248 -16.49 -6.98 -0.37
C PHE A 248 -15.37 -6.36 -1.18
N LEU A 249 -15.52 -5.09 -1.57
CA LEU A 249 -14.52 -4.37 -2.36
C LEU A 249 -13.13 -4.37 -1.71
N THR A 250 -13.03 -4.06 -0.41
CA THR A 250 -11.73 -4.03 0.29
C THR A 250 -11.02 -5.39 0.33
N ARG A 251 -11.78 -6.49 0.28
CA ARG A 251 -11.24 -7.86 0.15
C ARG A 251 -10.81 -8.13 -1.30
N GLU A 252 -11.64 -7.79 -2.28
CA GLU A 252 -11.28 -7.98 -3.69
C GLU A 252 -10.05 -7.16 -4.09
N LEU A 253 -9.97 -5.89 -3.71
CA LEU A 253 -8.80 -5.05 -3.98
C LEU A 253 -7.49 -5.65 -3.42
N SER A 254 -7.58 -6.40 -2.31
CA SER A 254 -6.42 -7.07 -1.76
C SER A 254 -5.90 -8.19 -2.68
N LYS A 255 -6.80 -8.90 -3.37
CA LYS A 255 -6.44 -9.87 -4.42
C LYS A 255 -5.81 -9.20 -5.65
N HIS A 256 -6.15 -7.94 -5.91
CA HIS A 256 -5.54 -7.10 -6.94
C HIS A 256 -4.23 -6.42 -6.48
N ASN A 257 -3.61 -6.91 -5.39
CA ASN A 257 -2.36 -6.37 -4.82
C ASN A 257 -2.44 -4.89 -4.40
N VAL A 258 -3.63 -4.43 -3.99
CA VAL A 258 -3.83 -3.10 -3.40
C VAL A 258 -3.77 -3.22 -1.88
N ALA A 259 -2.61 -2.89 -1.30
CA ALA A 259 -2.43 -2.88 0.15
C ALA A 259 -2.89 -1.56 0.79
N GLN A 260 -2.80 -0.44 0.08
CA GLN A 260 -3.19 0.90 0.52
C GLN A 260 -4.17 1.54 -0.46
N LEU A 261 -5.31 1.96 0.07
CA LEU A 261 -6.37 2.64 -0.66
C LEU A 261 -6.55 4.05 -0.11
N LEU A 262 -6.44 5.07 -0.96
CA LEU A 262 -6.84 6.43 -0.64
C LEU A 262 -8.27 6.68 -1.14
N VAL A 263 -9.19 7.04 -0.26
CA VAL A 263 -10.54 7.51 -0.62
C VAL A 263 -10.57 9.01 -0.47
N GLU A 264 -10.89 9.73 -1.55
CA GLU A 264 -10.84 11.21 -1.56
C GLU A 264 -12.01 11.89 -2.28
N GLY A 265 -13.08 11.14 -2.60
CA GLY A 265 -14.29 11.66 -3.26
C GLY A 265 -15.44 10.67 -3.25
#